data_AF-A0AAN9RQI0-F1
#
_entry.id   AF-A0AAN9RQI0-F1
#
_cell.length_a   1.000
_cell.length_b   1.000
_cell.length_c   1.000
_cell.angle_alpha   90.00
_cell.angle_beta   90.00
_cell.angle_gamma   90.00
#
_symmetry.space_group_name_H-M   'P 1'
#
loop_
_entity.id
_entity.type
_entity.pdbx_description
1 polymer ?
#
loop_
_entity_poly.entity_id
_entity_poly.type
_entity_poly.pdbx_seq_one_letter_code
_entity_poly.pdbx_strand_id
1 'polypeptide(L)'
;MHGSYVMYDKYSGRSRRFAFVTMKTVEDANAVIEKLNGTEIGGREIKVNVTEKPLSSSDLPLSQSEESQFIDSPHKVYVGNLAKTVTTDTLKKFFSEKGKVLSAKVSRVPGTSKSSGYGFVTFSSEDDVEAAISSFTNSSLEGQKIRVNKA
;
A
#
# COMPACT_ATOMS: atom_id res chain seq x y z
N MET A 1 7.34 11.69 -20.58
CA MET A 1 6.71 10.71 -19.66
C MET A 1 7.82 10.24 -18.73
N HIS A 2 7.79 10.65 -17.46
CA HIS A 2 8.76 10.22 -16.46
C HIS A 2 8.12 9.08 -15.67
N GLY A 3 8.78 7.92 -15.62
CA GLY A 3 8.33 6.77 -14.83
C GLY A 3 9.16 6.65 -13.56
N SER A 4 8.50 6.63 -12.40
CA SER A 4 9.15 6.34 -11.12
C SER A 4 8.53 5.08 -10.51
N TYR A 5 9.37 4.19 -9.95
CA TYR A 5 8.95 2.90 -9.41
C TYR A 5 9.55 2.69 -8.02
N VAL A 6 8.74 2.82 -6.97
CA VAL A 6 9.17 2.60 -5.58
C VAL A 6 8.96 1.14 -5.21
N MET A 7 10.02 0.45 -4.76
CA MET A 7 9.94 -0.94 -4.35
C MET A 7 9.51 -1.03 -2.89
N TYR A 8 8.30 -1.55 -2.66
CA TYR A 8 7.77 -1.78 -1.33
C TYR A 8 8.06 -3.20 -0.87
N ASP A 9 8.24 -3.36 0.44
CA ASP A 9 8.35 -4.67 1.01
C ASP A 9 6.95 -5.27 1.01
N LYS A 10 6.77 -6.28 0.16
CA LYS A 10 5.48 -6.93 -0.07
C LYS A 10 4.82 -7.46 1.21
N TYR A 11 5.57 -7.59 2.31
CA TYR A 11 5.14 -8.21 3.56
C TYR A 11 4.85 -7.20 4.68
N SER A 12 5.65 -6.12 4.80
CA SER A 12 5.46 -5.11 5.85
C SER A 12 4.77 -3.83 5.37
N GLY A 13 4.63 -3.64 4.06
CA GLY A 13 4.15 -2.38 3.48
C GLY A 13 5.09 -1.20 3.72
N ARG A 14 6.21 -1.40 4.43
CA ARG A 14 7.28 -0.42 4.54
C ARG A 14 8.00 -0.39 3.19
N SER A 15 8.33 0.81 2.71
CA SER A 15 9.23 0.94 1.57
C SER A 15 10.48 0.11 1.83
N ARG A 16 10.96 -0.66 0.85
CA ARG A 16 12.28 -1.32 0.98
C ARG A 16 13.43 -0.32 0.98
N ARG A 17 13.10 0.99 1.04
CA ARG A 17 14.02 2.12 1.03
C ARG A 17 14.82 2.21 -0.27
N PHE A 18 14.28 1.66 -1.35
CA PHE A 18 14.82 1.85 -2.70
C PHE A 18 13.71 2.04 -3.73
N ALA A 19 14.01 2.86 -4.74
CA ALA A 19 13.15 3.16 -5.88
C ALA A 19 14.03 3.28 -7.12
N PHE A 20 13.47 2.97 -8.29
CA PHE A 20 14.11 3.14 -9.57
C PHE A 20 13.39 4.24 -10.35
N VAL A 21 14.16 5.19 -10.88
CA VAL A 21 13.65 6.29 -11.69
C VAL A 21 14.30 6.18 -13.06
N THR A 22 13.49 6.07 -14.10
CA THR A 22 13.99 6.05 -15.48
C THR A 22 13.86 7.45 -16.04
N MET A 23 15.00 8.10 -16.24
CA MET A 23 15.08 9.43 -16.85
C MET A 23 15.14 9.33 -18.37
N LYS A 24 14.70 10.38 -19.05
CA LYS A 24 14.71 10.45 -20.51
C LYS A 24 16.13 10.58 -21.08
N THR A 25 17.03 11.22 -20.33
CA THR A 25 18.42 11.45 -20.71
C THR A 25 19.34 11.15 -19.53
N VAL A 26 20.56 10.74 -19.85
CA VAL A 26 21.61 10.43 -18.85
C VAL A 26 22.07 11.71 -18.14
N GLU A 27 22.08 12.84 -18.84
CA GLU A 27 22.41 14.15 -18.27
C GLU A 27 21.46 14.54 -17.13
N ASP A 28 20.17 14.31 -17.30
CA ASP A 28 19.16 14.59 -16.28
C ASP A 28 19.30 13.61 -15.09
N ALA A 29 19.61 12.34 -15.36
CA ALA A 29 19.92 11.37 -14.31
C ALA A 29 21.12 11.80 -13.45
N ASN A 30 22.20 12.29 -14.05
CA ASN A 30 23.37 12.77 -13.33
C ASN A 30 23.05 14.01 -12.49
N ALA A 31 22.34 14.98 -13.05
CA ALA A 31 21.93 16.19 -12.32
C ALA A 31 21.02 15.87 -11.12
N VAL A 32 20.12 14.89 -11.27
CA VAL A 32 19.24 14.41 -10.20
C VAL A 32 20.03 13.69 -9.11
N ILE A 33 21.04 12.89 -9.47
CA ILE A 33 21.89 12.20 -8.50
C ILE A 33 22.63 13.21 -7.64
N GLU A 34 23.28 14.20 -8.24
CA GLU A 34 24.02 15.21 -7.48
C GLU A 34 23.12 16.03 -6.55
N LYS A 35 21.88 16.31 -6.98
CA LYS A 35 20.94 17.14 -6.21
C LYS A 35 20.16 16.39 -5.15
N LEU A 36 19.83 15.11 -5.38
CA LEU A 36 18.99 14.32 -4.48
C LEU A 36 19.78 13.37 -3.59
N ASN A 37 21.03 13.04 -3.92
CA ASN A 37 21.87 12.21 -3.06
C ASN A 37 22.20 12.94 -1.75
N GLY A 38 21.78 12.38 -0.62
CA GLY A 38 21.90 12.99 0.71
C GLY A 38 20.75 13.91 1.09
N THR A 39 19.69 14.01 0.28
CA THR A 39 18.51 14.80 0.68
C THR A 39 17.66 14.05 1.69
N GLU A 40 17.06 14.78 2.62
CA GLU A 40 16.19 14.19 3.65
C GLU A 40 14.73 14.23 3.19
N ILE A 41 14.10 13.05 3.05
CA ILE A 41 12.68 12.90 2.71
C ILE A 41 11.99 12.16 3.84
N GLY A 42 11.08 12.83 4.56
CA GLY A 42 10.33 12.24 5.67
C GLY A 42 11.22 11.80 6.84
N GLY A 43 12.26 12.59 7.15
CA GLY A 43 13.20 12.31 8.24
C GLY A 43 14.20 11.18 7.95
N ARG A 44 14.47 10.90 6.67
CA ARG A 44 15.46 9.91 6.22
C ARG A 44 16.24 10.42 5.03
N GLU A 45 17.55 10.34 5.11
CA GLU A 45 18.45 10.65 4.00
C GLU A 45 18.29 9.62 2.88
N ILE A 46 18.06 10.09 1.66
CA ILE A 46 17.99 9.26 0.46
C ILE A 46 19.34 9.20 -0.24
N LYS A 47 19.72 8.02 -0.72
CA LYS A 47 20.95 7.80 -1.49
C LYS A 47 20.59 7.51 -2.93
N VAL A 48 21.10 8.31 -3.87
CA VAL A 48 20.78 8.21 -5.30
C VAL A 48 22.05 7.83 -6.05
N ASN A 49 22.00 6.76 -6.85
CA ASN A 49 23.12 6.25 -7.65
C ASN A 49 22.64 5.88 -9.06
N VAL A 50 23.52 5.94 -10.07
CA VAL A 50 23.26 5.34 -11.40
C VAL A 50 23.32 3.82 -11.28
N THR A 51 22.38 3.11 -11.92
CA THR A 51 22.47 1.65 -12.15
C THR A 51 22.61 1.38 -13.64
N GLU A 52 23.60 0.57 -14.01
CA GLU A 52 23.94 0.27 -15.42
C GLU A 52 23.06 -0.81 -16.05
N LYS A 53 22.25 -1.52 -15.25
CA LYS A 53 21.29 -2.51 -15.77
C LYS A 53 20.02 -1.80 -16.22
N PRO A 54 19.75 -1.67 -17.54
CA PRO A 54 18.43 -1.29 -18.01
C PRO A 54 17.48 -2.42 -17.58
N LEU A 55 16.61 -2.15 -16.62
CA LEU A 55 15.50 -3.04 -16.32
C LEU A 55 14.60 -3.04 -17.55
N SER A 56 14.72 -4.07 -18.39
CA SER A 56 13.76 -4.31 -19.46
C SER A 56 12.39 -4.44 -18.80
N SER A 57 11.41 -3.71 -19.33
CA SER A 57 10.02 -3.69 -18.86
C SER A 57 9.36 -5.08 -18.83
N SER A 58 10.02 -6.10 -19.38
CA SER A 58 9.61 -7.49 -19.46
C SER A 58 9.90 -8.33 -18.21
N ASP A 59 10.80 -7.90 -17.32
CA ASP A 59 11.16 -8.62 -16.08
C ASP A 59 10.46 -8.04 -14.83
N LEU A 60 9.51 -7.13 -15.05
CA LEU A 60 8.53 -6.75 -14.04
C LEU A 60 7.51 -7.89 -13.97
N PRO A 61 7.10 -8.38 -12.78
CA PRO A 61 5.88 -9.16 -12.68
C PRO A 61 4.70 -8.27 -13.08
N LEU A 62 4.40 -8.28 -14.38
CA LEU A 62 3.21 -7.73 -15.03
C LEU A 62 1.98 -8.55 -14.64
N SER A 63 1.68 -8.57 -13.34
CA SER A 63 0.43 -9.09 -12.82
C SER A 63 -0.13 -8.06 -11.84
N GLN A 64 -1.13 -7.31 -12.32
CA GLN A 64 -1.94 -6.32 -11.61
C GLN A 64 -1.23 -5.00 -11.30
N SER A 65 -0.97 -4.25 -12.37
CA SER A 65 -1.31 -2.83 -12.41
C SER A 65 -2.83 -2.65 -12.20
N GLU A 66 -3.29 -2.82 -10.97
CA GLU A 66 -4.40 -2.04 -10.46
C GLU A 66 -3.82 -1.26 -9.28
N GLU A 67 -3.49 0.01 -9.58
CA GLU A 67 -3.63 1.14 -8.68
C GLU A 67 -3.75 0.76 -7.20
N SER A 68 -2.64 0.36 -6.59
CA SER A 68 -2.48 0.54 -5.15
C SER A 68 -1.33 1.50 -4.99
N GLN A 69 -1.59 2.74 -5.42
CA GLN A 69 -1.08 3.89 -4.72
C GLN A 69 -1.50 3.72 -3.24
N PHE A 70 -0.69 2.98 -2.46
CA PHE A 70 -0.75 3.03 -1.01
C PHE A 70 -0.15 4.38 -0.63
N ILE A 71 -0.92 5.43 -0.91
CA ILE A 71 -0.75 6.72 -0.28
C ILE A 71 -0.83 6.40 1.22
N ASP A 72 0.12 6.93 1.98
CA ASP A 72 -0.01 7.08 3.43
C ASP A 72 -1.15 8.10 3.64
N SER A 73 -2.35 7.67 3.31
CA SER A 73 -3.53 8.51 3.22
C SER A 73 -4.14 8.55 4.61
N PRO A 74 -4.53 9.73 5.09
CA PRO A 74 -5.38 9.82 6.29
C PRO A 74 -6.67 8.98 6.14
N HIS A 75 -7.04 8.66 4.89
CA HIS A 75 -8.21 7.84 4.55
C HIS A 75 -7.96 6.32 4.65
N LYS A 76 -6.92 5.88 5.35
CA LYS A 76 -6.59 4.46 5.54
C LYS A 76 -7.10 3.95 6.89
N VAL A 77 -7.68 2.76 6.86
CA VAL A 77 -8.37 2.11 7.96
C VAL A 77 -7.77 0.75 8.23
N TYR A 78 -7.39 0.52 9.48
CA TYR A 78 -7.00 -0.78 10.01
C TYR A 78 -8.24 -1.57 10.46
N VAL A 79 -8.34 -2.81 10.02
CA VAL A 79 -9.41 -3.73 10.41
C VAL A 79 -8.78 -4.96 11.06
N GLY A 80 -8.97 -5.11 12.36
CA GLY A 80 -8.48 -6.24 13.14
C GLY A 80 -9.59 -7.21 13.56
N ASN A 81 -9.17 -8.36 14.08
CA ASN A 81 -10.04 -9.44 14.55
C ASN A 81 -10.98 -9.98 13.45
N LEU A 82 -10.46 -10.06 12.22
CA LEU A 82 -11.14 -10.66 11.08
C LEU A 82 -11.11 -12.19 11.18
N ALA A 83 -12.23 -12.82 10.81
CA ALA A 83 -12.28 -14.27 10.68
C ALA A 83 -11.33 -14.78 9.59
N LYS A 84 -10.84 -16.02 9.76
CA LYS A 84 -9.87 -16.63 8.84
C LYS A 84 -10.44 -16.89 7.45
N THR A 85 -11.76 -16.99 7.37
CA THR A 85 -12.56 -17.13 6.16
C THR A 85 -12.66 -15.81 5.38
N VAL A 86 -12.43 -14.67 6.04
CA VAL A 86 -12.58 -13.35 5.44
C VAL A 86 -11.50 -13.14 4.40
N THR A 87 -11.95 -12.91 3.17
CA THR A 87 -11.09 -12.60 2.05
C THR A 87 -11.07 -11.10 1.78
N THR A 88 -10.10 -10.67 0.98
CA THR A 88 -10.01 -9.29 0.51
C THR A 88 -11.28 -8.84 -0.22
N ASP A 89 -11.92 -9.73 -0.98
CA ASP A 89 -13.17 -9.44 -1.70
C ASP A 89 -14.33 -9.19 -0.73
N THR A 90 -14.49 -10.08 0.27
CA THR A 90 -15.49 -9.94 1.33
C THR A 90 -15.30 -8.63 2.09
N LEU A 91 -14.05 -8.32 2.46
CA LEU A 91 -13.71 -7.07 3.15
C LEU A 91 -14.07 -5.86 2.29
N LYS A 92 -13.68 -5.87 1.00
CA LYS A 92 -13.98 -4.77 0.07
C LYS A 92 -15.49 -4.55 -0.02
N LYS A 93 -16.27 -5.59 -0.28
CA LYS A 93 -17.74 -5.51 -0.38
C LYS A 93 -18.39 -4.97 0.89
N PHE A 94 -17.93 -5.41 2.06
CA PHE A 94 -18.48 -4.99 3.34
C PHE A 94 -18.24 -3.49 3.60
N PHE A 95 -17.01 -3.03 3.36
CA PHE A 95 -16.66 -1.61 3.55
C PHE A 95 -17.20 -0.71 2.43
N SER A 96 -17.46 -1.26 1.24
CA SER A 96 -18.14 -0.55 0.15
C SER A 96 -19.58 -0.14 0.48
N GLU A 97 -20.19 -0.70 1.54
CA GLU A 97 -21.52 -0.29 2.00
C GLU A 97 -21.52 1.11 2.64
N LYS A 98 -20.40 1.53 3.25
CA LYS A 98 -20.31 2.87 3.88
C LYS A 98 -19.86 3.94 2.92
N GLY A 99 -18.97 3.61 2.00
CA GLY A 99 -18.36 4.60 1.13
C GLY A 99 -17.52 3.97 0.03
N LYS A 100 -16.91 4.84 -0.78
CA LYS A 100 -16.12 4.39 -1.93
C LYS A 100 -14.75 3.89 -1.46
N VAL A 101 -14.59 2.57 -1.45
CA VAL A 101 -13.32 1.90 -1.16
C VAL A 101 -12.40 1.99 -2.38
N LEU A 102 -11.27 2.67 -2.22
CA LEU A 102 -10.19 2.73 -3.21
C LEU A 102 -9.39 1.42 -3.25
N SER A 103 -9.01 0.90 -2.08
CA SER A 103 -8.23 -0.34 -2.00
C SER A 103 -8.51 -1.11 -0.71
N ALA A 104 -8.47 -2.44 -0.78
CA ALA A 104 -8.65 -3.32 0.37
C ALA A 104 -7.59 -4.42 0.33
N LYS A 105 -7.01 -4.76 1.47
CA LYS A 105 -5.98 -5.79 1.58
C LYS A 105 -6.02 -6.51 2.92
N VAL A 106 -6.28 -7.82 2.89
CA VAL A 106 -6.17 -8.69 4.07
C VAL A 106 -4.74 -9.19 4.22
N SER A 107 -4.16 -9.03 5.41
CA SER A 107 -2.84 -9.56 5.74
C SER A 107 -2.95 -11.04 6.10
N ARG A 108 -2.06 -11.85 5.52
CA ARG A 108 -1.99 -13.30 5.74
C ARG A 108 -0.62 -13.67 6.31
N VAL A 109 -0.58 -14.67 7.19
CA VAL A 109 0.66 -15.07 7.87
C VAL A 109 1.57 -15.78 6.86
N PRO A 110 2.83 -15.35 6.66
CA PRO A 110 3.72 -16.04 5.73
C PRO A 110 4.03 -17.46 6.23
N GLY A 111 4.07 -18.43 5.31
CA GLY A 111 4.33 -19.84 5.63
C GLY A 111 3.09 -20.64 6.07
N THR A 112 1.94 -19.99 6.29
CA THR A 112 0.67 -20.68 6.49
C THR A 112 -0.41 -20.03 5.63
N SER A 113 -1.29 -20.80 4.99
CA SER A 113 -2.46 -20.22 4.28
C SER A 113 -3.51 -19.61 5.23
N LYS A 114 -3.13 -19.31 6.48
CA LYS A 114 -4.01 -18.77 7.50
C LYS A 114 -3.98 -17.24 7.45
N SER A 115 -5.16 -16.63 7.43
CA SER A 115 -5.31 -15.18 7.56
C SER A 115 -4.70 -14.72 8.89
N SER A 116 -3.97 -13.60 8.88
CA SER A 116 -3.43 -13.02 10.12
C SER A 116 -4.53 -12.44 11.01
N GLY A 117 -5.78 -12.42 10.53
CA GLY A 117 -6.92 -11.89 11.25
C GLY A 117 -6.95 -10.36 11.25
N TYR A 118 -6.23 -9.72 10.33
CA TYR A 118 -6.29 -8.27 10.15
C TYR A 118 -6.06 -7.86 8.69
N GLY A 119 -6.49 -6.66 8.34
CA GLY A 119 -6.40 -6.08 7.02
C GLY A 119 -6.42 -4.56 7.05
N PHE A 120 -6.29 -3.97 5.88
CA PHE A 120 -6.32 -2.53 5.67
C PHE A 120 -7.29 -2.19 4.54
N VAL A 121 -8.04 -1.12 4.71
CA VAL A 121 -8.96 -0.57 3.70
C VAL A 121 -8.65 0.90 3.52
N THR A 122 -8.64 1.39 2.30
CA THR A 122 -8.42 2.80 1.96
C THR A 122 -9.67 3.33 1.30
N PHE A 123 -10.20 4.44 1.81
CA PHE A 123 -11.39 5.11 1.31
C PHE A 123 -11.04 6.34 0.48
N SER A 124 -12.00 6.83 -0.31
CA SER A 124 -11.80 8.09 -1.03
C SER A 124 -11.99 9.33 -0.17
N SER A 125 -12.73 9.23 0.94
CA SER A 125 -13.01 10.34 1.85
C SER A 125 -12.64 9.98 3.29
N GLU A 126 -12.21 10.97 4.07
CA GLU A 126 -12.00 10.82 5.52
C GLU A 126 -13.32 10.64 6.28
N ASP A 127 -14.39 11.29 5.83
CA ASP A 127 -15.72 11.17 6.44
C ASP A 127 -16.22 9.71 6.40
N ASP A 128 -16.00 9.03 5.26
CA ASP A 128 -16.30 7.60 5.09
C ASP A 128 -15.47 6.74 6.05
N VAL A 129 -14.22 7.13 6.33
CA VAL A 129 -13.35 6.44 7.28
C VAL A 129 -13.90 6.51 8.69
N GLU A 130 -14.22 7.71 9.18
CA GLU A 130 -14.72 7.89 10.54
C GLU A 130 -16.08 7.22 10.73
N ALA A 131 -16.96 7.32 9.72
CA ALA A 131 -18.25 6.64 9.70
C ALA A 131 -18.09 5.11 9.70
N ALA A 132 -17.15 4.57 8.92
CA ALA A 132 -16.83 3.15 8.89
C ALA A 132 -16.25 2.68 10.22
N ILE A 133 -15.33 3.44 10.84
CA ILE A 133 -14.76 3.13 12.15
C ILE A 133 -15.86 3.02 13.20
N SER A 134 -16.74 4.02 13.29
CA SER A 134 -17.78 4.04 14.32
C SER A 134 -18.89 3.01 14.07
N SER A 135 -19.27 2.79 12.80
CA SER A 135 -20.35 1.85 12.45
C SER A 135 -19.91 0.39 12.48
N PHE A 136 -18.69 0.09 12.05
CA PHE A 136 -18.23 -1.28 11.87
C PHE A 136 -17.40 -1.81 13.04
N THR A 137 -16.94 -0.95 13.95
CA THR A 137 -16.34 -1.40 15.20
C THR A 137 -17.36 -2.18 16.02
N ASN A 138 -17.00 -3.41 16.42
CA ASN A 138 -17.89 -4.39 17.04
C ASN A 138 -18.94 -5.01 16.12
N SER A 139 -18.87 -4.78 14.81
CA SER A 139 -19.75 -5.46 13.86
C SER A 139 -19.35 -6.93 13.72
N SER A 140 -20.33 -7.81 13.52
CA SER A 140 -20.10 -9.25 13.38
C SER A 140 -19.92 -9.61 11.91
N LEU A 141 -18.71 -9.99 11.52
CA LEU A 141 -18.37 -10.43 10.17
C LEU A 141 -17.94 -11.89 10.22
N GLU A 142 -18.70 -12.77 9.56
CA GLU A 142 -18.52 -14.23 9.60
C GLU A 142 -18.42 -14.81 11.03
N GLY A 143 -19.25 -14.29 11.93
CA GLY A 143 -19.31 -14.73 13.33
C GLY A 143 -18.17 -14.21 14.22
N GLN A 144 -17.27 -13.38 13.71
CA GLN A 144 -16.29 -12.65 14.52
C GLN A 144 -16.58 -11.15 14.58
N LYS A 145 -16.44 -10.59 15.78
CA LYS A 145 -16.54 -9.14 15.97
C LYS A 145 -15.29 -8.47 15.42
N ILE A 146 -15.43 -7.65 14.40
CA ILE A 146 -14.32 -6.93 13.80
C ILE A 146 -14.05 -5.63 14.57
N ARG A 147 -12.81 -5.17 14.53
CA ARG A 147 -12.40 -3.91 15.14
C ARG A 147 -11.79 -3.01 14.09
N VAL A 148 -12.33 -1.80 13.95
CA VAL A 148 -11.95 -0.86 12.90
C VAL A 148 -11.29 0.34 13.56
N ASN A 149 -10.13 0.78 13.09
CA ASN A 149 -9.42 1.96 13.58
C ASN A 149 -8.76 2.69 12.41
N LYS A 150 -8.43 3.98 12.58
CA LYS A 150 -7.54 4.67 11.63
C LYS A 150 -6.14 4.03 11.67
N ALA A 151 -5.50 3.91 10.50
CA ALA A 151 -4.19 3.28 10.35
C ALA A 151 -3.03 4.21 10.72
#